data_AF-A0A6I5HCH7-F1
#
_entry.id   AF-A0A6I5HCH7-F1
#
_cell.length_a   1.000
_cell.length_b   1.000
_cell.length_c   1.000
_cell.angle_alpha   90.00
_cell.angle_beta   90.00
_cell.angle_gamma   90.00
#
_symmetry.space_group_name_H-M   'P 1'
#
loop_
_entity.id
_entity.type
_entity.pdbx_description
1 polymer ?
#
loop_
_entity_poly.entity_id
_entity_poly.type
_entity_poly.pdbx_seq_one_letter_code
_entity_poly.pdbx_strand_id
1 'polypeptide(L)'
;MATVTAAKTDLDVAGLPEVADPSQVAPKDARQLTRLFFDQLSRLEEGTAEYSYARNTLIEMNMSLVRFAAGRFRSRGPEEMEDIVQVGMIGLIKAIDRFELTREVEFTSFAIPYIVGEIKRFFR
;
A
#
# COMPACT_ATOMS: atom_id res chain seq x y z
N MET A 1 -22.49 11.70 11.62
CA MET A 1 -21.53 11.51 12.72
C MET A 1 -21.13 10.04 12.74
N ALA A 2 -19.95 9.71 12.21
CA ALA A 2 -19.37 8.38 12.34
C ALA A 2 -18.02 8.57 13.05
N THR A 3 -17.93 8.01 14.24
CA THR A 3 -16.78 8.03 15.13
C THR A 3 -15.62 7.29 14.46
N VAL A 4 -14.52 8.00 14.21
CA VAL A 4 -13.23 7.39 13.86
C VAL A 4 -12.77 6.62 15.09
N THR A 5 -12.78 5.29 15.00
CA THR A 5 -12.17 4.42 16.00
C THR A 5 -10.69 4.75 16.03
N ALA A 6 -10.25 5.37 17.13
CA ALA A 6 -8.84 5.56 17.42
C ALA A 6 -8.14 4.20 17.35
N ALA A 7 -7.09 4.09 16.53
CA ALA A 7 -6.17 2.98 16.57
C ALA A 7 -5.66 2.87 18.02
N LYS A 8 -6.10 1.84 18.74
CA LYS A 8 -5.50 1.52 20.03
C LYS A 8 -4.07 1.12 19.74
N THR A 9 -3.13 1.95 20.19
CA THR A 9 -1.70 1.64 20.13
C THR A 9 -1.40 0.72 21.30
N ASP A 10 -1.93 -0.50 21.26
CA ASP A 10 -1.42 -1.58 22.09
C ASP A 10 -0.21 -2.14 21.33
N LEU A 11 0.98 -1.83 21.84
CA LEU A 11 2.25 -2.29 21.29
C LEU A 11 2.41 -3.77 21.65
N ASP A 12 2.21 -4.66 20.69
CA ASP A 12 2.59 -6.08 20.84
C ASP A 12 4.07 -6.29 20.46
N VAL A 13 4.62 -7.47 20.75
CA VAL A 13 6.05 -7.86 20.94
C VAL A 13 7.09 -7.37 19.90
N ALA A 14 6.68 -6.76 18.77
CA ALA A 14 7.53 -6.14 17.75
C ALA A 14 7.43 -4.58 17.66
N GLY A 15 6.56 -3.94 18.45
CA GLY A 15 6.35 -2.49 18.45
C GLY A 15 5.59 -1.93 17.23
N LEU A 16 4.95 -2.80 16.44
CA LEU A 16 4.08 -2.41 15.32
C LEU A 16 2.67 -2.07 15.83
N PRO A 17 2.03 -0.99 15.35
CA PRO A 17 0.65 -0.71 15.67
C PRO A 17 -0.26 -1.75 15.02
N GLU A 18 -1.17 -2.34 15.79
CA GLU A 18 -2.24 -3.17 15.23
C GLU A 18 -3.22 -2.28 14.45
N VAL A 19 -3.29 -2.46 13.14
CA VAL A 19 -4.21 -1.72 12.28
C VAL A 19 -5.42 -2.60 11.97
N ALA A 20 -6.53 -2.38 12.68
CA ALA A 20 -7.76 -3.17 12.57
C ALA A 20 -8.45 -3.05 11.19
N ASP A 21 -8.36 -1.88 10.55
CA ASP A 21 -8.82 -1.67 9.17
C ASP A 21 -7.85 -0.74 8.41
N PRO A 22 -6.83 -1.30 7.75
CA PRO A 22 -5.83 -0.49 7.06
C PRO A 22 -6.40 0.32 5.89
N SER A 23 -7.56 -0.08 5.35
CA SER A 23 -8.19 0.57 4.21
C SER A 23 -8.90 1.89 4.55
N GLN A 24 -9.20 2.14 5.83
CA GLN A 24 -9.97 3.29 6.32
C GLN A 24 -9.11 4.35 7.03
N VAL A 25 -7.79 4.24 6.95
CA VAL A 25 -6.87 5.18 7.61
C VAL A 25 -6.96 6.57 6.97
N ALA A 26 -7.14 7.62 7.78
CA ALA A 26 -7.20 8.99 7.30
C ALA A 26 -5.88 9.41 6.60
N PRO A 27 -5.90 10.28 5.57
CA PRO A 27 -4.72 10.53 4.73
C PRO A 27 -3.46 11.02 5.47
N LYS A 28 -3.62 11.78 6.55
CA LYS A 28 -2.50 12.27 7.37
C LYS A 28 -1.89 11.14 8.20
N ASP A 29 -2.74 10.33 8.81
CA ASP A 29 -2.34 9.18 9.64
C ASP A 29 -1.73 8.07 8.76
N ALA A 30 -2.23 7.94 7.53
CA ALA A 30 -1.72 6.99 6.54
C ALA A 30 -0.26 7.26 6.16
N ARG A 31 0.16 8.53 6.05
CA ARG A 31 1.57 8.86 5.77
C ARG A 31 2.48 8.45 6.92
N GLN A 32 2.09 8.77 8.15
CA GLN A 32 2.90 8.44 9.33
C GLN A 32 2.99 6.92 9.51
N LEU A 33 1.86 6.21 9.40
CA LEU A 33 1.83 4.76 9.46
C LEU A 33 2.65 4.13 8.33
N THR A 34 2.51 4.62 7.10
CA THR A 34 3.30 4.12 5.95
C THR A 34 4.81 4.19 6.24
N ARG A 35 5.29 5.30 6.80
CA ARG A 35 6.71 5.43 7.18
C ARG A 35 7.12 4.46 8.29
N LEU A 36 6.28 4.28 9.31
CA LEU A 36 6.55 3.33 10.39
C LEU A 36 6.63 1.89 9.89
N PHE A 37 5.70 1.48 9.03
CA PHE A 37 5.71 0.14 8.45
C PHE A 37 6.90 -0.09 7.53
N PHE A 38 7.32 0.90 6.73
CA PHE A 38 8.54 0.78 5.92
C PHE A 38 9.82 0.73 6.76
N ASP A 39 9.92 1.52 7.82
CA ASP A 39 11.04 1.46 8.76
C ASP A 39 11.15 0.07 9.40
N GLN A 40 10.01 -0.52 9.79
CA GLN A 40 9.96 -1.88 10.35
C GLN A 40 10.31 -2.94 9.31
N LEU A 41 9.76 -2.85 8.10
CA LEU A 41 10.05 -3.77 7.01
C LEU A 41 11.56 -3.80 6.66
N SER A 42 12.28 -2.69 6.88
CA SER A 42 13.74 -2.63 6.71
C SER A 42 14.57 -3.36 7.78
N ARG A 43 13.95 -3.66 8.94
CA ARG A 43 14.59 -4.32 10.09
C ARG A 43 14.17 -5.76 10.28
N LEU A 44 12.96 -6.10 9.82
CA LEU A 44 12.40 -7.44 9.91
C LEU A 44 13.05 -8.38 8.88
N GLU A 45 13.22 -9.63 9.26
CA GLU A 45 13.73 -10.67 8.36
C GLU A 45 12.62 -11.14 7.42
N GLU A 46 12.92 -11.18 6.11
CA GLU A 46 12.00 -11.67 5.09
C GLU A 46 11.62 -13.14 5.35
N GLY A 47 10.33 -13.46 5.25
CA GLY A 47 9.78 -14.79 5.53
C GLY A 47 9.23 -14.97 6.95
N THR A 48 9.45 -14.00 7.84
CA THR A 48 8.80 -13.98 9.16
C THR A 48 7.31 -13.58 9.07
N ALA A 49 6.55 -13.91 10.11
CA ALA A 49 5.14 -13.54 10.20
C ALA A 49 4.97 -12.03 10.32
N GLU A 50 5.89 -11.39 11.04
CA GLU A 50 5.96 -9.95 11.27
C GLU A 50 6.27 -9.20 9.97
N TYR A 51 7.23 -9.70 9.17
CA TYR A 51 7.52 -9.14 7.84
C TYR A 51 6.28 -9.22 6.94
N SER A 52 5.62 -10.38 6.93
CA SER A 52 4.41 -10.62 6.15
C SER A 52 3.27 -9.69 6.58
N TYR A 53 3.09 -9.49 7.89
CA TYR A 53 2.12 -8.57 8.44
C TYR A 53 2.40 -7.13 7.99
N ALA A 54 3.61 -6.63 8.22
CA ALA A 54 3.98 -5.26 7.86
C ALA A 54 3.79 -4.99 6.36
N ARG A 55 4.20 -5.94 5.52
CA ARG A 55 4.04 -5.86 4.07
C ARG A 55 2.57 -5.88 3.64
N ASN A 56 1.76 -6.78 4.20
CA ASN A 56 0.33 -6.88 3.88
C ASN A 56 -0.43 -5.62 4.31
N THR A 57 -0.11 -5.07 5.49
CA THR A 57 -0.70 -3.79 5.94
C THR A 57 -0.38 -2.66 4.97
N LEU A 58 0.88 -2.55 4.50
CA LEU A 58 1.24 -1.56 3.47
C LEU A 58 0.47 -1.75 2.16
N ILE A 59 0.22 -2.99 1.73
CA ILE A 59 -0.58 -3.29 0.54
C ILE A 59 -2.02 -2.80 0.75
N GLU A 60 -2.65 -3.19 1.85
CA GLU A 60 -4.05 -2.89 2.16
C GLU A 60 -4.30 -1.38 2.30
N MET A 61 -3.41 -0.66 3.00
CA MET A 61 -3.47 0.80 3.13
C MET A 61 -3.43 1.52 1.78
N ASN A 62 -2.76 0.93 0.78
CA ASN A 62 -2.53 1.56 -0.52
C ASN A 62 -3.40 0.99 -1.64
N MET A 63 -4.36 0.10 -1.36
CA MET A 63 -5.29 -0.42 -2.37
C MET A 63 -6.10 0.68 -3.08
N SER A 64 -6.47 1.75 -2.35
CA SER A 64 -7.20 2.88 -2.92
C SER A 64 -6.37 3.66 -3.95
N LEU A 65 -5.05 3.70 -3.78
CA LEU A 65 -4.10 4.31 -4.74
C LEU A 65 -4.11 3.56 -6.08
N VAL A 66 -4.19 2.23 -6.03
CA VAL A 66 -4.29 1.40 -7.25
C VAL A 66 -5.59 1.68 -7.98
N ARG A 67 -6.73 1.69 -7.28
CA ARG A 67 -8.04 2.03 -7.88
C ARG A 67 -8.04 3.44 -8.49
N PHE A 68 -7.40 4.40 -7.83
CA PHE A 68 -7.22 5.74 -8.35
C PHE A 68 -6.39 5.76 -9.64
N ALA A 69 -5.26 5.05 -9.68
CA ALA A 69 -4.41 4.98 -10.86
C ALA A 69 -5.07 4.24 -12.03
N ALA A 70 -5.74 3.12 -11.74
CA ALA A 70 -6.52 2.32 -12.68
C ALA A 70 -7.68 3.11 -13.29
N GLY A 71 -8.26 4.07 -12.56
CA GLY A 71 -9.34 4.93 -13.04
C GLY A 71 -9.01 5.72 -14.31
N ARG A 72 -7.72 5.88 -14.65
CA ARG A 72 -7.28 6.50 -15.89
C ARG A 72 -7.51 5.64 -17.14
N PHE A 73 -7.85 4.36 -16.97
CA PHE A 73 -8.04 3.37 -18.04
C PHE A 73 -9.52 2.94 -18.21
N ARG A 74 -10.47 3.72 -17.68
CA ARG A 74 -11.92 3.42 -17.66
C ARG A 74 -12.61 3.32 -19.02
N SER A 75 -11.98 3.75 -20.12
CA SER A 75 -12.58 3.72 -21.47
C SER A 75 -12.74 2.32 -22.07
N ARG A 76 -12.52 1.27 -21.28
CA ARG A 76 -12.36 -0.12 -21.70
C ARG A 76 -13.51 -1.05 -21.30
N GLY A 77 -14.41 -0.60 -20.42
CA GLY A 77 -15.54 -1.40 -19.91
C GLY A 77 -15.32 -1.91 -18.47
N PRO A 78 -16.39 -2.41 -17.81
CA PRO A 78 -16.34 -2.80 -16.39
C PRO A 78 -15.59 -4.12 -16.14
N GLU A 79 -15.67 -5.12 -17.03
CA GLU A 79 -14.97 -6.40 -16.88
C GLU A 79 -13.44 -6.21 -16.94
N GLU A 80 -12.95 -5.37 -17.87
CA GLU A 80 -11.52 -5.04 -17.95
C GLU A 80 -11.01 -4.27 -16.73
N MET A 81 -11.89 -3.59 -15.97
CA MET A 81 -11.47 -2.79 -14.82
C MET A 81 -10.94 -3.64 -13.67
N GLU A 82 -11.54 -4.81 -13.42
CA GLU A 82 -11.08 -5.71 -12.36
C GLU A 82 -9.69 -6.25 -12.67
N ASP A 83 -9.45 -6.66 -13.92
CA ASP A 83 -8.15 -7.10 -14.40
C ASP A 83 -7.10 -5.99 -14.31
N ILE A 84 -7.45 -4.75 -14.72
CA ILE A 84 -6.58 -3.58 -14.60
C ILE A 84 -6.20 -3.33 -13.14
N VAL A 85 -7.16 -3.42 -12.22
CA VAL A 85 -6.89 -3.25 -10.79
C VAL A 85 -5.96 -4.35 -10.30
N GLN A 86 -6.18 -5.62 -10.66
CA GLN A 86 -5.29 -6.72 -10.28
C GLN A 86 -3.86 -6.53 -10.80
N VAL A 87 -3.70 -6.16 -12.07
CA VAL A 87 -2.38 -5.83 -12.65
C VAL A 87 -1.76 -4.63 -11.92
N GLY A 88 -2.56 -3.63 -11.59
CA GLY A 88 -2.12 -2.48 -10.81
C GLY A 88 -1.65 -2.87 -9.40
N MET A 89 -2.27 -3.87 -8.77
CA MET A 89 -1.84 -4.42 -7.47
C MET A 89 -0.45 -5.05 -7.57
N ILE A 90 -0.13 -5.74 -8.67
CA ILE A 90 1.23 -6.26 -8.92
C ILE A 90 2.25 -5.11 -8.94
N GLY A 91 1.89 -3.99 -9.55
CA GLY A 91 2.73 -2.78 -9.56
C GLY A 91 2.92 -2.17 -8.18
N LEU A 92 1.86 -2.13 -7.36
CA LEU A 92 1.95 -1.68 -5.97
C LEU A 92 2.89 -2.59 -5.16
N ILE A 93 2.73 -3.90 -5.27
CA ILE A 93 3.57 -4.89 -4.59
C ILE A 93 5.05 -4.69 -4.96
N LYS A 94 5.36 -4.60 -6.25
CA LYS A 94 6.73 -4.33 -6.73
C LYS A 94 7.29 -2.99 -6.23
N ALA A 95 6.43 -1.99 -6.04
CA ALA A 95 6.83 -0.71 -5.47
C ALA A 95 7.14 -0.84 -3.97
N ILE A 96 6.34 -1.56 -3.19
CA ILE A 96 6.59 -1.82 -1.77
C ILE A 96 7.93 -2.54 -1.60
N ASP A 97 8.17 -3.59 -2.40
CA ASP A 97 9.39 -4.41 -2.31
C ASP A 97 10.67 -3.65 -2.71
N ARG A 98 10.55 -2.47 -3.36
CA ARG A 98 11.69 -1.68 -3.86
C ARG A 98 11.80 -0.29 -3.24
N PHE A 99 10.87 0.09 -2.37
CA PHE A 99 10.86 1.41 -1.79
C PHE A 99 11.86 1.49 -0.65
N GLU A 100 12.65 2.56 -0.63
CA GLU A 100 13.64 2.83 0.41
C GLU A 100 13.30 4.17 1.05
N LEU A 101 13.13 4.16 2.38
CA LEU A 101 12.75 5.35 3.15
C LEU A 101 13.82 6.46 3.10
N THR A 102 15.08 6.09 2.83
CA THR A 102 16.23 6.99 2.72
C THR A 102 16.19 7.92 1.51
N ARG A 103 15.28 7.69 0.55
CA ARG A 103 15.19 8.47 -0.69
C ARG A 103 14.48 9.82 -0.55
N GLU A 104 14.04 10.19 0.66
CA GLU A 104 13.35 11.46 0.98
C GLU A 104 12.14 11.80 0.09
N VAL A 105 11.51 10.78 -0.52
CA VAL A 105 10.31 10.93 -1.35
C VAL A 105 9.12 10.24 -0.72
N GLU A 106 7.92 10.79 -0.96
CA GLU A 106 6.68 10.14 -0.53
C GLU A 106 6.45 8.85 -1.32
N PHE A 107 6.05 7.79 -0.62
CA PHE A 107 5.80 6.47 -1.22
C PHE A 107 4.81 6.53 -2.38
N THR A 108 3.75 7.33 -2.28
CA THR A 108 2.73 7.47 -3.34
C THR A 108 3.32 7.99 -4.65
N SER A 109 4.25 8.95 -4.58
CA SER A 109 4.96 9.47 -5.76
C SER A 109 5.86 8.42 -6.40
N PHE A 110 6.43 7.51 -5.61
CA PHE A 110 7.23 6.39 -6.09
C PHE A 110 6.37 5.25 -6.68
N ALA A 111 5.24 4.92 -6.05
CA ALA A 111 4.40 3.78 -6.41
C ALA A 111 3.58 4.00 -7.69
N ILE A 112 3.10 5.22 -7.93
CA ILE A 112 2.25 5.50 -9.12
C ILE A 112 2.93 5.10 -10.44
N PRO A 113 4.21 5.44 -10.71
CA PRO A 113 4.91 4.99 -11.91
C PRO A 113 4.96 3.47 -12.07
N TYR A 114 5.15 2.71 -10.98
CA TYR A 114 5.14 1.24 -11.01
C TYR A 114 3.75 0.70 -11.36
N ILE A 115 2.71 1.18 -10.67
CA ILE A 115 1.32 0.77 -10.89
C ILE A 115 0.91 1.03 -12.34
N VAL A 116 1.11 2.26 -12.83
CA VAL A 116 0.78 2.64 -14.21
C VAL A 116 1.64 1.88 -15.22
N GLY A 117 2.90 1.60 -14.88
CA GLY A 117 3.82 0.83 -15.72
C GLY A 117 3.35 -0.60 -15.96
N GLU A 118 2.93 -1.30 -14.90
CA GLU A 118 2.38 -2.66 -15.01
C GLU A 118 1.07 -2.66 -15.81
N ILE A 119 0.15 -1.73 -15.54
CA ILE A 119 -1.10 -1.61 -16.30
C ILE A 119 -0.82 -1.36 -17.79
N LYS A 120 0.13 -0.49 -18.11
CA LYS A 120 0.51 -0.23 -19.52
C LYS A 120 1.14 -1.45 -20.18
N ARG A 121 1.86 -2.32 -19.45
CA ARG A 121 2.46 -3.55 -19.98
C ARG A 121 1.41 -4.62 -20.27
N PHE A 122 0.35 -4.70 -19.46
CA PHE A 122 -0.77 -5.62 -19.69
C PHE A 122 -1.46 -5.40 -21.05
N PHE A 123 -1.45 -4.16 -21.56
CA PHE A 123 -2.03 -3.84 -22.87
C PHE A 123 -1.06 -3.92 -24.06
N ARG A 124 0.16 -4.42 -23.87
CA ARG A 124 1.19 -4.48 -24.92
C ARG A 124 1.37 -5.89 -25.45
#